data_AF-A0A535NZQ0-F1
#
_entry.id   AF-A0A535NZQ0-F1
#
_cell.length_a   1.000
_cell.length_b   1.000
_cell.length_c   1.000
_cell.angle_alpha   90.00
_cell.angle_beta   90.00
_cell.angle_gamma   90.00
#
_symmetry.space_group_name_H-M   'P 1'
#
loop_
_entity.id
_entity.type
_entity.pdbx_description
1 polymer ?
#
loop_
_entity_poly.entity_id
_entity_poly.type
_entity_poly.pdbx_seq_one_letter_code
_entity_poly.pdbx_strand_id
1 'polypeptide(L)'
;MGLDIGGSASRARLRTAEDVIDVRGPGANVATLDAGVVDDRLSTLLGQLGEARPEACCAGAAGAEVPEARSRLRDLLERRLPGCRLSVVHDARLVLAAAGVE
;
A
#
# COMPACT_ATOMS: atom_id res chain seq x y z
N MET A 1 -4.30 -0.71 -8.53
CA MET A 1 -3.24 -1.34 -7.71
C MET A 1 -3.81 -1.73 -6.36
N GLY A 2 -3.45 -2.90 -5.87
CA GLY A 2 -3.66 -3.29 -4.46
C GLY A 2 -2.33 -3.24 -3.72
N LEU A 3 -2.32 -2.67 -2.52
CA LEU A 3 -1.17 -2.60 -1.64
C LEU A 3 -1.56 -3.14 -0.27
N ASP A 4 -0.91 -4.20 0.17
CA ASP A 4 -1.12 -4.85 1.47
C ASP A 4 0.13 -4.64 2.32
N ILE A 5 -0.01 -3.92 3.44
CA ILE A 5 1.09 -3.49 4.30
C ILE A 5 0.91 -4.14 5.67
N GLY A 6 1.58 -5.28 5.86
CA GLY A 6 1.58 -6.01 7.13
C GLY A 6 2.76 -5.65 8.03
N GLY A 7 2.81 -6.29 9.20
CA GLY A 7 3.92 -6.18 10.14
C GLY A 7 5.21 -6.84 9.66
N SER A 8 5.11 -8.04 9.07
CA SER A 8 6.28 -8.83 8.65
C SER A 8 6.60 -8.67 7.15
N ALA A 9 5.59 -8.54 6.32
CA ALA A 9 5.73 -8.42 4.87
C ALA A 9 4.74 -7.40 4.31
N SER A 10 5.09 -6.83 3.16
CA SER A 10 4.21 -6.00 2.35
C SER A 10 4.16 -6.55 0.92
N ARG A 11 3.04 -6.37 0.23
CA ARG A 11 2.82 -6.82 -1.14
C ARG A 11 2.13 -5.75 -1.96
N ALA A 12 2.65 -5.49 -3.16
CA ALA A 12 1.98 -4.64 -4.14
C ALA A 12 1.63 -5.46 -5.37
N ARG A 13 0.39 -5.29 -5.85
CA ARG A 13 -0.10 -5.95 -7.06
C ARG A 13 -0.69 -4.91 -8.00
N LEU A 14 -0.11 -4.81 -9.19
CA LEU A 14 -0.51 -3.87 -10.22
C LEU A 14 -1.02 -4.64 -11.45
N ARG A 15 -2.27 -4.38 -11.82
CA ARG A 15 -2.87 -4.84 -13.07
C ARG A 15 -2.68 -3.74 -14.11
N THR A 16 -2.00 -4.06 -15.21
CA THR A 16 -1.97 -3.24 -16.42
C THR A 16 -2.91 -3.86 -17.47
N ALA A 17 -3.04 -3.23 -18.64
CA ALA A 17 -3.80 -3.80 -19.74
C ALA A 17 -3.24 -5.18 -20.16
N GLU A 18 -1.91 -5.29 -20.27
CA GLU A 18 -1.25 -6.51 -20.74
C GLU A 18 -0.86 -7.48 -19.63
N ASP A 19 -0.57 -7.02 -18.41
CA ASP A 19 0.12 -7.85 -17.41
C ASP A 19 -0.36 -7.66 -15.96
N VAL A 20 0.15 -8.49 -15.06
CA VAL A 20 0.00 -8.37 -13.61
C VAL A 20 1.39 -8.42 -12.99
N ILE A 21 1.82 -7.28 -12.45
CA ILE A 21 3.06 -7.18 -11.69
C ILE A 21 2.74 -7.44 -10.22
N ASP A 22 3.47 -8.37 -9.60
CA ASP A 22 3.30 -8.77 -8.20
C ASP A 22 4.66 -8.75 -7.50
N VAL A 23 4.80 -7.84 -6.53
CA VAL A 23 6.07 -7.60 -5.83
C VAL A 23 5.86 -7.70 -4.34
N ARG A 24 6.90 -8.15 -3.64
CA ARG A 24 6.89 -8.35 -2.18
C ARG A 24 8.12 -7.72 -1.57
N GLY A 25 7.95 -7.26 -0.34
CA GLY A 25 9.03 -6.67 0.44
C GLY A 25 8.78 -6.79 1.94
N PRO A 26 9.67 -6.21 2.75
CA PRO A 26 9.50 -6.17 4.19
C PRO A 26 8.20 -5.48 4.62
N GLY A 27 7.67 -5.87 5.78
CA GLY A 27 6.51 -5.22 6.39
C GLY A 27 6.79 -3.74 6.69
N ALA A 28 5.76 -2.91 6.65
CA ALA A 28 5.88 -1.48 6.90
C ALA A 28 4.75 -0.98 7.81
N ASN A 29 4.51 -1.68 8.93
CA ASN A 29 3.48 -1.32 9.90
C ASN A 29 3.67 0.14 10.36
N VAL A 30 2.68 0.96 10.01
CA VAL A 30 2.72 2.42 10.14
C VAL A 30 2.46 2.91 11.56
N ALA A 31 1.96 2.03 12.44
CA ALA A 31 1.77 2.33 13.85
C ALA A 31 3.02 2.03 14.70
N THR A 32 3.87 1.09 14.28
CA THR A 32 5.00 0.62 15.11
C THR A 32 6.38 1.03 14.59
N LEU A 33 6.52 1.37 13.30
CA LEU A 33 7.79 1.74 12.69
C LEU A 33 7.92 3.26 12.54
N ASP A 34 9.17 3.74 12.57
CA ASP A 34 9.48 5.12 12.27
C ASP A 34 9.10 5.51 10.84
N ALA A 35 8.66 6.75 10.64
CA ALA A 35 8.17 7.24 9.35
C ALA A 35 9.22 7.14 8.23
N GLY A 36 10.50 7.33 8.53
CA GLY A 36 11.58 7.15 7.56
C GLY A 36 11.75 5.70 7.12
N VAL A 37 11.64 4.74 8.06
CA VAL A 37 11.70 3.30 7.76
C VAL A 37 10.51 2.88 6.90
N VAL A 38 9.32 3.40 7.19
CA VAL A 38 8.12 3.18 6.37
C VAL A 38 8.31 3.74 4.97
N ASP A 39 8.81 4.98 4.83
CA ASP A 39 9.06 5.60 3.52
C ASP A 39 10.06 4.81 2.68
N ASP A 40 11.19 4.42 3.25
CA ASP A 40 12.22 3.65 2.55
C ASP A 40 11.69 2.29 2.07
N ARG A 41 10.97 1.57 2.93
CA ARG A 41 10.43 0.25 2.61
C ARG A 41 9.36 0.33 1.53
N LEU A 42 8.42 1.27 1.64
CA LEU A 42 7.36 1.45 0.67
C LEU A 42 7.90 1.99 -0.66
N SER A 43 8.86 2.92 -0.63
CA SER A 43 9.50 3.44 -1.84
C SER A 43 10.24 2.34 -2.59
N THR A 44 10.97 1.49 -1.86
CA THR A 44 11.68 0.34 -2.44
C THR A 44 10.69 -0.66 -3.05
N LEU A 45 9.59 -0.97 -2.35
CA LEU A 45 8.55 -1.89 -2.85
C LEU A 45 7.88 -1.34 -4.10
N LEU A 46 7.46 -0.07 -4.09
CA LEU A 46 6.80 0.57 -5.22
C LEU A 46 7.76 0.74 -6.40
N GLY A 47 9.06 0.97 -6.15
CA GLY A 47 10.07 1.02 -7.20
C GLY A 47 10.23 -0.29 -7.99
N GLN A 48 9.92 -1.43 -7.38
CA GLN A 48 9.92 -2.73 -8.08
C GLN A 48 8.80 -2.87 -9.11
N LEU A 49 7.76 -2.02 -9.06
CA LEU A 49 6.70 -1.97 -10.06
C LEU A 49 7.15 -1.27 -11.36
N GLY A 50 8.35 -0.70 -11.38
CA GLY A 50 8.91 0.03 -12.52
C GLY A 50 8.17 1.34 -12.80
N GLU A 51 8.07 1.70 -14.09
CA GLU A 51 7.46 2.96 -14.51
C GLU A 51 5.92 2.93 -14.61
N ALA A 52 5.31 1.79 -14.32
CA ALA A 52 3.85 1.68 -14.40
C ALA A 52 3.18 2.56 -13.34
N ARG A 53 2.21 3.37 -13.77
CA ARG A 53 1.46 4.30 -12.90
C ARG A 53 0.00 3.86 -12.81
N PRO A 54 -0.50 3.44 -11.63
CA PRO A 54 -1.90 3.09 -11.48
C PRO A 54 -2.81 4.32 -11.46
N GLU A 55 -3.96 4.24 -12.12
CA GLU A 55 -5.02 5.26 -11.99
C GLU A 55 -5.71 5.25 -10.62
N ALA A 56 -5.72 4.08 -9.94
CA ALA A 56 -6.30 3.91 -8.62
C ALA A 56 -5.49 2.92 -7.77
N CYS A 57 -5.38 3.20 -6.47
CA CYS A 57 -4.69 2.38 -5.50
C CYS A 57 -5.53 2.22 -4.23
N CYS A 58 -5.77 0.96 -3.86
CA CYS A 58 -6.33 0.59 -2.58
C CYS A 58 -5.21 0.03 -1.70
N ALA A 59 -4.92 0.71 -0.59
CA ALA A 59 -3.91 0.33 0.37
C ALA A 59 -4.55 -0.13 1.68
N GLY A 60 -4.29 -1.36 2.09
CA GLY A 60 -4.61 -1.87 3.41
C GLY A 60 -3.35 -1.88 4.24
N ALA A 61 -3.41 -1.33 5.44
CA ALA A 61 -2.26 -1.31 6.33
C ALA A 61 -2.64 -1.71 7.74
N ALA A 62 -1.81 -2.56 8.34
CA ALA A 62 -1.79 -2.75 9.78
C ALA A 62 -1.42 -1.43 10.45
N GLY A 63 -2.20 -0.99 11.44
CA GLY A 63 -2.02 0.30 12.10
C GLY A 63 -2.81 1.46 11.46
N ALA A 64 -3.59 1.21 10.39
CA ALA A 64 -4.45 2.22 9.77
C ALA A 64 -5.68 2.60 10.63
N GLU A 65 -5.95 1.86 11.69
CA GLU A 65 -6.90 2.21 12.75
C GLU A 65 -6.46 3.44 13.56
N VAL A 66 -5.16 3.76 13.57
CA VAL A 66 -4.61 4.96 14.19
C VAL A 66 -4.71 6.13 13.18
N PRO A 67 -5.52 7.18 13.45
CA PRO A 67 -5.79 8.25 12.47
C PRO A 67 -4.53 8.97 11.97
N GLU A 68 -3.58 9.23 12.84
CA GLU A 68 -2.33 9.91 12.52
C GLU A 68 -1.43 9.05 11.62
N ALA A 69 -1.34 7.75 11.90
CA ALA A 69 -0.59 6.80 11.09
C ALA A 69 -1.22 6.66 9.70
N ARG A 70 -2.55 6.58 9.63
CA ARG A 70 -3.30 6.55 8.37
C ARG A 70 -3.08 7.82 7.55
N SER A 71 -3.11 9.01 8.16
CA SER A 71 -2.86 10.26 7.44
C SER A 71 -1.44 10.30 6.88
N ARG A 72 -0.44 9.94 7.68
CA ARG A 72 0.96 9.89 7.24
C ARG A 72 1.17 8.93 6.07
N LEU A 73 0.55 7.75 6.14
CA LEU A 73 0.59 6.77 5.06
C LEU A 73 -0.08 7.32 3.79
N ARG A 74 -1.25 7.95 3.92
CA ARG A 74 -1.93 8.58 2.79
C ARG A 74 -1.03 9.64 2.14
N ASP A 75 -0.46 10.55 2.93
CA ASP A 75 0.38 11.63 2.41
C ASP A 75 1.63 11.07 1.70
N LEU A 76 2.21 9.99 2.23
CA LEU A 76 3.31 9.26 1.59
C LEU A 76 2.88 8.68 0.25
N LEU A 77 1.76 7.96 0.20
CA LEU A 77 1.27 7.34 -1.02
C LEU A 77 0.87 8.39 -2.07
N GLU A 78 0.29 9.52 -1.67
CA GLU A 78 -0.05 10.63 -2.56
C GLU A 78 1.20 11.22 -3.24
N ARG A 79 2.31 11.37 -2.49
CA ARG A 79 3.59 11.82 -3.07
C ARG A 79 4.19 10.81 -4.04
N ARG A 80 4.03 9.51 -3.78
CA ARG A 80 4.65 8.43 -4.58
C ARG A 80 3.79 8.02 -5.77
N LEU A 81 2.49 8.24 -5.72
CA LEU A 81 1.51 7.88 -6.75
C LEU A 81 0.75 9.13 -7.21
N PRO A 82 1.44 10.11 -7.82
CA PRO A 82 0.81 11.35 -8.24
C PRO A 82 -0.32 11.08 -9.25
N GLY A 83 -1.47 11.71 -9.05
CA GLY A 83 -2.65 11.54 -9.91
C GLY A 83 -3.43 10.24 -9.71
N CYS A 84 -3.02 9.40 -8.76
CA CYS A 84 -3.71 8.16 -8.42
C CYS A 84 -4.88 8.40 -7.46
N ARG A 85 -6.05 7.82 -7.73
CA ARG A 85 -7.16 7.79 -6.75
C ARG A 85 -6.79 6.84 -5.61
N LEU A 86 -6.58 7.38 -4.42
CA LEU A 86 -6.10 6.63 -3.27
C LEU A 86 -7.22 6.33 -2.27
N SER A 87 -7.27 5.09 -1.80
CA SER A 87 -8.08 4.66 -0.66
C SER A 87 -7.20 3.90 0.32
N VAL A 88 -7.08 4.40 1.55
CA VAL A 88 -6.37 3.71 2.64
C VAL A 88 -7.41 3.11 3.57
N VAL A 89 -7.40 1.79 3.71
CA VAL A 89 -8.32 1.01 4.56
C VAL A 89 -7.53 0.22 5.60
N HIS A 90 -8.25 -0.35 6.56
CA HIS A 90 -7.66 -1.34 7.46
C HIS A 90 -7.30 -2.61 6.66
N ASP A 91 -6.16 -3.23 6.94
CA ASP A 91 -5.73 -4.49 6.29
C ASP A 91 -6.82 -5.58 6.30
N ALA A 92 -7.56 -5.73 7.40
CA ALA A 92 -8.69 -6.64 7.54
C ALA A 92 -9.82 -6.40 6.52
N ARG A 93 -10.05 -5.14 6.07
CA ARG A 93 -11.04 -4.84 5.03
C ARG A 93 -10.60 -5.28 3.63
N LEU A 94 -9.29 -5.34 3.35
CA LEU A 94 -8.82 -5.84 2.05
C LEU A 94 -9.12 -7.34 1.89
N VAL A 95 -8.96 -8.11 2.97
CA VAL A 95 -9.24 -9.54 2.97
C VAL A 95 -10.73 -9.81 2.72
N LEU A 96 -11.61 -9.01 3.33
CA LEU A 96 -13.06 -9.12 3.16
C LEU A 96 -13.51 -8.81 1.72
N ALA A 97 -13.02 -7.70 1.15
CA ALA A 97 -13.33 -7.32 -0.23
C ALA A 97 -12.78 -8.33 -1.26
N ALA A 98 -11.59 -8.90 -1.02
CA ALA A 98 -11.02 -9.94 -1.88
C ALA A 98 -11.74 -11.29 -1.75
N ALA A 99 -12.38 -11.55 -0.62
CA ALA A 99 -13.19 -12.75 -0.37
C ALA A 99 -14.66 -12.62 -0.82
N GLY A 100 -15.08 -11.44 -1.29
CA GLY A 100 -16.47 -11.17 -1.71
C GLY A 100 -17.46 -11.04 -0.56
N VAL A 101 -16.99 -10.65 0.62
CA VAL A 101 -17.82 -10.48 1.82
C VAL A 101 -17.78 -9.00 2.21
N GLU A 102 -18.91 -8.30 2.12
CA GLU A 102 -19.07 -6.89 2.50
C GLU A 102 -19.80 -6.74 3.85
#